data_AF-A0A969S9W1-F1
#
_entry.id   AF-A0A969S9W1-F1
#
_cell.length_a   1.000
_cell.length_b   1.000
_cell.length_c   1.000
_cell.angle_alpha   90.00
_cell.angle_beta   90.00
_cell.angle_gamma   90.00
#
_symmetry.space_group_name_H-M   'P 1'
#
loop_
_entity.id
_entity.type
_entity.pdbx_description
1 polymer ?
#
loop_
_entity_poly.entity_id
_entity_poly.type
_entity_poly.pdbx_seq_one_letter_code
_entity_poly.pdbx_strand_id
1 'polypeptide(L)'
;ITISKVLLLIVAIIAAYVTSLKPGDILFLVGAAFSLAASAFFPALVLGIFWKRANKPAAVLGMLIGLGVTMYYMLRTYPFFTNMGVPKMDLWFAIAPIGSGIFGVAAGFIVMIIVSLATKAPAQDVQDLIEHVRYPSIKGDKMDTAGAYS
;
A
#
# COMPACT_ATOMS: atom_id res chain seq x y z
N ILE A 1 -9.29 0.32 -26.32
CA ILE A 1 -9.48 -1.15 -26.31
C ILE A 1 -8.23 -1.89 -26.81
N THR A 2 -7.63 -1.48 -27.93
CA THR A 2 -6.40 -2.11 -28.47
C THR A 2 -5.23 -2.08 -27.49
N ILE A 3 -4.98 -0.94 -26.82
CA ILE A 3 -3.90 -0.79 -25.84
C ILE A 3 -4.05 -1.79 -24.68
N SER A 4 -5.25 -1.90 -24.10
CA SER A 4 -5.53 -2.84 -23.00
C SER A 4 -5.28 -4.30 -23.41
N LYS A 5 -5.68 -4.69 -24.63
CA LYS A 5 -5.47 -6.06 -25.14
C LYS A 5 -3.99 -6.37 -25.33
N VAL A 6 -3.22 -5.42 -25.88
CA VAL A 6 -1.77 -5.56 -26.05
C VAL A 6 -1.07 -5.70 -24.70
N LEU A 7 -1.46 -4.89 -23.71
CA LEU A 7 -0.92 -4.97 -22.35
C LEU A 7 -1.20 -6.33 -21.68
N LEU A 8 -2.44 -6.83 -21.79
CA LEU A 8 -2.80 -8.15 -21.27
C LEU A 8 -1.99 -9.27 -21.93
N LEU A 9 -1.77 -9.18 -23.25
CA LEU A 9 -0.98 -10.16 -23.99
C LEU A 9 0.49 -10.14 -23.55
N ILE A 10 1.09 -8.97 -23.38
CA ILE A 10 2.47 -8.82 -22.88
C ILE A 10 2.59 -9.40 -21.46
N VAL A 11 1.68 -9.04 -20.55
CA VAL A 11 1.68 -9.55 -19.17
C VAL A 11 1.51 -11.07 -19.15
N ALA A 12 0.65 -11.63 -19.99
CA ALA A 12 0.44 -13.07 -20.08
C ALA A 12 1.71 -13.81 -20.53
N ILE A 13 2.43 -13.29 -21.54
CA ILE A 13 3.69 -13.87 -22.00
C ILE A 13 4.74 -13.85 -20.89
N ILE A 14 4.87 -12.71 -20.18
CA ILE A 14 5.82 -12.58 -19.06
C ILE A 14 5.46 -13.56 -17.93
N ALA A 15 4.18 -13.66 -17.57
CA ALA A 15 3.72 -14.59 -16.53
C ALA A 15 3.99 -16.06 -16.90
N ALA A 16 3.72 -16.44 -18.16
CA ALA A 16 4.02 -17.77 -18.67
C ALA A 16 5.53 -18.07 -18.62
N TYR A 17 6.36 -17.10 -19.00
CA TYR A 17 7.82 -17.21 -18.94
C TYR A 17 8.31 -17.40 -17.50
N VAL A 18 7.86 -16.55 -16.56
CA VAL A 18 8.22 -16.66 -15.14
C VAL A 18 7.75 -18.00 -14.55
N THR A 19 6.57 -18.49 -14.94
CA THR A 19 6.06 -19.79 -14.48
C THR A 19 6.87 -20.96 -15.02
N SER A 20 7.34 -20.88 -16.26
CA SER A 20 8.18 -21.91 -16.91
C SER A 20 9.51 -22.12 -16.18
N LEU A 21 10.05 -21.07 -15.53
CA LEU A 21 11.26 -21.14 -14.72
C LEU A 21 11.11 -21.96 -13.42
N LYS A 22 9.93 -22.53 -13.13
CA LYS A 22 9.58 -23.24 -11.87
C LYS A 22 10.07 -22.49 -10.61
N PRO A 23 9.69 -21.21 -10.42
CA PRO A 23 10.18 -20.42 -9.30
C PRO A 23 9.66 -20.90 -7.93
N GLY A 24 8.56 -21.66 -7.88
CA GLY A 24 7.98 -22.22 -6.66
C GLY A 24 6.52 -22.66 -6.84
N ASP A 25 5.91 -23.21 -5.78
CA ASP A 25 4.49 -23.57 -5.78
C ASP A 25 3.57 -22.35 -6.02
N ILE A 26 2.45 -22.57 -6.71
CA ILE A 26 1.47 -21.51 -7.04
C ILE A 26 0.98 -20.79 -5.78
N LEU A 27 0.70 -21.54 -4.71
CA LEU A 27 0.29 -20.99 -3.42
C LEU A 27 1.33 -20.03 -2.85
N PHE A 28 2.61 -20.36 -3.00
CA PHE A 28 3.70 -19.51 -2.53
C PHE A 28 3.77 -18.22 -3.35
N LEU A 29 3.72 -18.33 -4.68
CA LEU A 29 3.87 -17.19 -5.57
C LEU A 29 2.73 -16.18 -5.38
N VAL A 30 1.50 -16.67 -5.28
CA VAL A 30 0.30 -15.85 -5.02
C VAL A 30 0.33 -15.26 -3.61
N GLY A 31 0.66 -16.07 -2.59
CA GLY A 31 0.74 -15.60 -1.21
C GLY A 31 1.79 -14.50 -1.02
N ALA A 32 2.95 -14.64 -1.66
CA ALA A 32 3.99 -13.63 -1.64
C ALA A 32 3.57 -12.32 -2.33
N ALA A 33 2.89 -12.40 -3.47
CA ALA A 33 2.37 -11.23 -4.18
C ALA A 33 1.34 -10.47 -3.33
N PHE A 34 0.41 -11.18 -2.68
CA PHE A 34 -0.55 -10.57 -1.76
C PHE A 34 0.11 -9.97 -0.52
N SER A 35 1.12 -10.63 0.05
CA SER A 35 1.87 -10.09 1.19
C SER A 35 2.64 -8.81 0.84
N LEU A 36 3.27 -8.76 -0.33
CA LEU A 36 3.90 -7.55 -0.86
C LEU A 36 2.88 -6.42 -1.04
N ALA A 37 1.76 -6.71 -1.71
CA ALA A 37 0.70 -5.74 -1.94
C ALA A 37 0.09 -5.24 -0.62
N ALA A 38 -0.17 -6.14 0.34
CA ALA A 38 -0.67 -5.79 1.66
C ALA A 38 0.29 -4.85 2.39
N SER A 39 1.59 -5.14 2.40
CA SER A 39 2.58 -4.27 3.07
C SER A 39 2.69 -2.86 2.49
N ALA A 40 2.48 -2.70 1.19
CA ALA A 40 2.52 -1.40 0.54
C ALA A 40 1.21 -0.62 0.72
N PHE A 41 0.06 -1.24 0.41
CA PHE A 41 -1.21 -0.51 0.34
C PHE A 41 -1.95 -0.44 1.67
N PHE A 42 -1.85 -1.47 2.52
CA PHE A 42 -2.66 -1.54 3.73
C PHE A 42 -2.39 -0.39 4.71
N PRO A 43 -1.13 -0.04 5.05
CA PRO A 43 -0.85 1.10 5.92
C PRO A 43 -1.39 2.42 5.34
N ALA A 44 -1.25 2.62 4.03
CA ALA A 44 -1.68 3.84 3.36
C ALA A 44 -3.20 3.98 3.30
N LEU A 45 -3.92 2.89 3.01
CA LEU A 45 -5.38 2.89 2.95
C LEU A 45 -6.00 3.11 4.33
N VAL A 46 -5.51 2.42 5.37
CA VAL A 46 -6.06 2.56 6.72
C VAL A 46 -5.81 3.97 7.25
N LEU A 47 -4.60 4.50 7.13
CA LEU A 47 -4.31 5.87 7.58
C LEU A 47 -4.99 6.93 6.71
N GLY A 48 -5.20 6.67 5.42
CA GLY A 48 -5.97 7.56 4.54
C GLY A 48 -7.45 7.70 4.95
N ILE A 49 -8.06 6.63 5.47
CA ILE A 49 -9.49 6.64 5.90
C ILE A 49 -9.63 7.21 7.31
N PHE A 50 -8.80 6.76 8.25
CA PHE A 50 -8.99 7.06 9.67
C PHE A 50 -8.25 8.33 10.14
N TRP A 51 -7.23 8.80 9.42
CA TRP A 51 -6.35 9.87 9.90
C TRP A 51 -6.44 11.14 9.03
N LYS A 52 -7.17 12.17 9.50
CA LYS A 52 -7.39 13.45 8.79
C LYS A 52 -6.09 14.24 8.50
N ARG A 53 -5.00 13.90 9.22
CA ARG A 53 -3.65 14.49 9.08
C ARG A 53 -2.70 13.67 8.18
N ALA A 54 -3.22 12.71 7.42
CA ALA A 54 -2.40 11.86 6.55
C ALA A 54 -1.69 12.71 5.46
N ASN A 55 -0.36 12.75 5.53
CA ASN A 55 0.49 13.52 4.65
C ASN A 55 0.88 12.71 3.40
N LYS A 56 0.82 13.31 2.20
CA LYS A 56 1.34 12.71 0.95
C LYS A 56 2.76 12.12 1.10
N PRO A 57 3.76 12.83 1.66
CA PRO A 57 5.10 12.27 1.85
C PRO A 57 5.13 11.12 2.87
N ALA A 58 4.28 11.13 3.89
CA ALA A 58 4.18 10.03 4.85
C ALA A 58 3.61 8.76 4.19
N ALA A 59 2.61 8.91 3.32
CA ALA A 59 2.05 7.80 2.56
C ALA A 59 3.11 7.16 1.64
N VAL A 60 3.84 7.97 0.87
CA VAL A 60 4.90 7.47 -0.03
C VAL A 60 6.03 6.81 0.75
N LEU A 61 6.52 7.42 1.82
CA LEU A 61 7.59 6.85 2.65
C LEU A 61 7.14 5.57 3.37
N GLY A 62 5.89 5.53 3.86
CA GLY A 62 5.32 4.33 4.47
C GLY A 62 5.15 3.19 3.46
N MET A 63 4.72 3.48 2.23
CA MET A 63 4.66 2.50 1.13
C MET A 63 6.06 1.98 0.78
N LEU A 64 7.05 2.86 0.64
CA LEU A 64 8.42 2.49 0.29
C LEU A 64 9.10 1.67 1.38
N ILE A 65 8.93 2.03 2.66
CA ILE A 65 9.51 1.25 3.75
C ILE A 65 8.75 -0.07 3.96
N GLY A 66 7.41 -0.06 3.90
CA GLY A 66 6.63 -1.31 3.99
C GLY A 66 6.99 -2.30 2.88
N LEU A 67 7.07 -1.82 1.64
CA LEU A 67 7.52 -2.62 0.49
C LEU A 67 9.00 -3.01 0.62
N GLY A 68 9.86 -2.09 1.03
CA GLY A 68 11.29 -2.32 1.20
C GLY A 68 11.60 -3.39 2.25
N VAL A 69 10.91 -3.37 3.39
CA VAL A 69 11.05 -4.37 4.46
C VAL A 69 10.57 -5.75 3.99
N THR A 70 9.39 -5.81 3.35
CA THR A 70 8.87 -7.08 2.81
C THR A 70 9.78 -7.64 1.70
N MET A 71 10.25 -6.78 0.79
CA MET A 71 11.15 -7.14 -0.30
C MET A 71 12.51 -7.59 0.23
N TYR A 72 13.08 -6.89 1.21
CA TYR A 72 14.33 -7.27 1.87
C TYR A 72 14.21 -8.64 2.54
N TYR A 73 13.11 -8.88 3.26
CA TYR A 73 12.86 -10.17 3.90
C TYR A 73 12.68 -11.29 2.87
N MET A 74 11.98 -11.01 1.77
CA MET A 74 11.74 -11.97 0.70
C MET A 74 13.04 -12.31 -0.04
N LEU A 75 13.88 -11.32 -0.40
CA LEU A 75 15.19 -11.53 -1.04
C LEU A 75 16.15 -12.35 -0.17
N ARG A 76 16.12 -12.16 1.15
CA ARG A 76 16.97 -12.91 2.09
C ARG A 76 16.52 -14.35 2.30
N THR A 77 15.23 -14.64 2.12
CA THR A 77 14.63 -15.94 2.45
C THR A 77 14.32 -16.79 1.20
N TYR A 78 14.22 -16.18 0.02
CA TYR A 78 13.83 -16.91 -1.20
C TYR A 78 14.97 -17.79 -1.73
N PRO A 79 14.76 -19.11 -1.87
CA PRO A 79 15.83 -20.08 -2.17
C PRO A 79 16.53 -19.85 -3.52
N PHE A 80 15.86 -19.20 -4.48
CA PHE A 80 16.46 -18.77 -5.76
C PHE A 80 17.63 -17.79 -5.58
N PHE A 81 17.49 -16.78 -4.70
CA PHE A 81 18.55 -15.80 -4.44
C PHE A 81 19.58 -16.30 -3.42
N THR A 82 19.15 -17.14 -2.50
CA THR A 82 20.05 -17.79 -1.54
C THR A 82 21.05 -18.72 -2.23
N ASN A 83 20.65 -19.42 -3.31
CA ASN A 83 21.56 -20.23 -4.14
C ASN A 83 22.55 -19.39 -4.98
N MET A 84 22.37 -18.07 -5.05
CA MET A 84 23.30 -17.12 -5.71
C MET A 84 24.32 -16.49 -4.74
N GLY A 85 24.47 -17.01 -3.51
CA GLY A 85 25.54 -16.61 -2.58
C GLY A 85 25.15 -15.56 -1.54
N VAL A 86 23.86 -15.24 -1.39
CA VAL A 86 23.37 -14.39 -0.29
C VAL A 86 23.29 -15.25 0.98
N PRO A 87 23.94 -14.85 2.09
CA PRO A 87 23.96 -15.68 3.31
C PRO A 87 22.53 -15.87 3.84
N LYS A 88 22.15 -17.16 4.01
CA LYS A 88 20.92 -17.59 4.67
C LYS A 88 20.86 -16.92 6.04
N MET A 89 19.83 -16.12 6.27
CA MET A 89 19.50 -15.68 7.62
C MET A 89 18.38 -16.60 8.14
N ASP A 90 18.49 -17.05 9.38
CA ASP A 90 17.47 -17.88 10.02
C ASP A 90 16.10 -17.19 9.95
N LEU A 91 15.05 -17.98 9.69
CA LEU A 91 13.67 -17.49 9.68
C LEU A 91 13.40 -16.84 11.04
N TRP A 92 13.27 -15.51 11.07
CA TRP A 92 12.78 -14.82 12.27
C TRP A 92 11.40 -15.40 12.59
N PHE A 93 11.28 -16.09 13.73
CA PHE A 93 10.05 -16.69 14.25
C PHE A 93 9.45 -17.88 13.48
N ALA A 94 10.22 -18.60 12.63
CA ALA A 94 9.70 -19.73 11.84
C ALA A 94 8.52 -19.38 10.90
N ILE A 95 8.35 -18.10 10.57
CA ILE A 95 7.29 -17.61 9.70
C ILE A 95 7.70 -17.87 8.25
N ALA A 96 6.88 -18.65 7.53
CA ALA A 96 7.06 -18.94 6.12
C ALA A 96 7.24 -17.62 5.33
N PRO A 97 8.05 -17.59 4.26
CA PRO A 97 8.29 -16.35 3.49
C PRO A 97 7.00 -15.71 2.93
N ILE A 98 5.96 -16.53 2.77
CA ILE A 98 4.58 -16.14 2.43
C ILE A 98 4.02 -15.10 3.41
N GLY A 99 4.37 -15.16 4.69
CA GLY A 99 3.87 -14.26 5.75
C GLY A 99 4.73 -13.02 6.00
N SER A 100 5.77 -12.79 5.18
CA SER A 100 6.69 -11.65 5.34
C SER A 100 6.00 -10.27 5.34
N GLY A 101 4.81 -10.20 4.72
CA GLY A 101 3.97 -9.00 4.69
C GLY A 101 3.57 -8.48 6.07
N ILE A 102 3.50 -9.32 7.10
CA ILE A 102 3.12 -8.85 8.46
C ILE A 102 4.16 -7.89 9.03
N PHE A 103 5.45 -8.14 8.76
CA PHE A 103 6.55 -7.28 9.18
C PHE A 103 6.59 -6.00 8.37
N GLY A 104 6.35 -6.07 7.05
CA GLY A 104 6.27 -4.90 6.19
C GLY A 104 5.06 -4.00 6.50
N VAL A 105 3.89 -4.59 6.77
CA VAL A 105 2.70 -3.84 7.22
C VAL A 105 2.99 -3.15 8.55
N ALA A 106 3.53 -3.86 9.54
CA ALA A 106 3.85 -3.27 10.85
C ALA A 106 4.89 -2.15 10.74
N ALA A 107 5.99 -2.38 10.02
CA ALA A 107 7.02 -1.37 9.78
C ALA A 107 6.48 -0.17 9.00
N GLY A 108 5.68 -0.41 7.95
CA GLY A 108 5.02 0.62 7.16
C GLY A 108 4.08 1.49 7.99
N PHE A 109 3.32 0.89 8.92
CA PHE A 109 2.49 1.63 9.88
C PHE A 109 3.34 2.50 10.81
N ILE A 110 4.38 1.93 11.42
CA ILE A 110 5.26 2.66 12.35
C ILE A 110 5.88 3.87 11.64
N VAL A 111 6.46 3.66 10.46
CA VAL A 111 7.08 4.73 9.67
C VAL A 111 6.05 5.76 9.24
N MET A 112 4.89 5.33 8.76
CA MET A 112 3.86 6.27 8.32
C MET A 112 3.36 7.14 9.48
N ILE A 113 3.20 6.57 10.68
CA ILE A 113 2.85 7.31 11.89
C ILE A 113 3.97 8.29 12.26
N ILE A 114 5.23 7.84 12.35
CA ILE A 114 6.38 8.67 12.74
C ILE A 114 6.57 9.83 11.74
N VAL A 115 6.56 9.54 10.45
CA VAL A 115 6.75 10.55 9.39
C VAL A 115 5.54 11.50 9.35
N SER A 116 4.32 11.01 9.56
CA SER A 116 3.14 11.86 9.65
C SER A 116 3.19 12.83 10.84
N LEU A 117 3.73 12.39 11.99
CA LEU A 117 3.96 13.21 13.17
C LEU A 117 5.12 14.20 13.01
N ALA A 118 6.21 13.77 12.37
CA ALA A 118 7.42 14.56 12.16
C ALA A 118 7.29 15.58 11.01
N THR A 119 6.42 15.33 10.04
CA THR A 119 6.20 16.23 8.90
C THR A 119 5.17 17.31 9.25
N LYS A 120 5.36 18.53 8.70
CA LYS A 120 4.40 19.65 8.83
C LYS A 120 2.97 19.20 8.49
N ALA A 121 2.00 19.78 9.20
CA ALA A 121 0.59 19.49 8.97
C ALA A 121 0.23 19.69 7.48
N PRO A 122 -0.59 18.79 6.89
CA PRO A 122 -0.97 18.87 5.49
C PRO A 122 -1.64 20.22 5.22
N ALA A 123 -1.34 20.79 4.05
CA ALA A 123 -1.89 22.07 3.58
C ALA A 123 -3.42 22.12 3.74
N GLN A 124 -3.95 23.27 4.18
CA GLN A 124 -5.38 23.47 4.47
C GLN A 124 -6.29 23.04 3.30
N ASP A 125 -5.85 23.22 2.06
CA ASP A 125 -6.54 22.80 0.83
C ASP A 125 -6.87 21.29 0.78
N VAL A 126 -6.00 20.43 1.33
CA VAL A 126 -6.25 18.98 1.42
C VAL A 126 -7.25 18.66 2.54
N GLN A 127 -7.22 19.44 3.63
CA GLN A 127 -8.17 19.28 4.73
C GLN A 127 -9.58 19.72 4.29
N ASP A 128 -9.67 20.81 3.51
CA ASP A 128 -10.92 21.34 2.95
C ASP A 128 -11.52 20.39 1.92
N LEU A 129 -10.71 19.78 1.05
CA LEU A 129 -11.16 18.73 0.12
C LEU A 129 -11.69 17.49 0.85
N ILE A 130 -11.01 17.05 1.91
CA ILE A 130 -11.48 15.92 2.73
C ILE A 130 -12.76 16.30 3.47
N GLU A 131 -12.89 17.53 3.95
CA GLU A 131 -14.10 18.03 4.61
C GLU A 131 -15.28 18.10 3.63
N HIS A 132 -15.04 18.54 2.39
CA HIS A 132 -16.04 18.58 1.33
C HIS A 132 -16.50 17.17 0.88
N VAL A 133 -15.58 16.21 0.82
CA VAL A 133 -15.90 14.80 0.46
C VAL A 133 -16.56 14.05 1.63
N ARG A 134 -16.15 14.35 2.88
CA ARG A 134 -16.63 13.64 4.09
C ARG A 134 -17.96 14.16 4.60
N TYR A 135 -18.25 15.45 4.39
CA TYR A 135 -19.54 16.06 4.72
C TYR A 135 -20.10 16.80 3.50
N PRO A 136 -20.77 16.09 2.56
CA PRO A 136 -21.59 16.75 1.56
C PRO A 136 -22.88 17.25 2.24
N SER A 137 -22.82 18.32 3.04
CA SER A 137 -24.02 18.89 3.66
C SER A 137 -24.05 20.42 3.64
N ILE A 138 -24.84 20.89 2.66
CA ILE A 138 -25.79 22.01 2.67
C ILE A 138 -25.20 23.39 2.97
N LYS A 139 -24.73 24.06 1.90
CA LYS A 139 -24.74 25.53 1.83
C LYS A 139 -25.62 25.97 0.67
N GLY A 140 -26.92 26.06 0.92
CA GLY A 140 -27.85 26.59 -0.06
C GLY A 140 -29.33 26.30 0.20
N ASP A 141 -29.85 26.52 1.42
CA ASP A 141 -31.17 27.16 1.55
C ASP A 141 -31.37 27.72 2.97
N LYS A 142 -30.87 28.93 3.17
CA LYS A 142 -31.52 29.89 4.07
C LYS A 142 -31.89 31.09 3.21
N MET A 143 -32.68 30.86 2.16
CA MET A 143 -33.45 31.94 1.57
C MET A 143 -34.53 32.30 2.58
N ASP A 144 -34.29 33.45 3.20
CA ASP A 144 -35.24 34.24 3.96
C ASP A 144 -36.60 34.28 3.24
N THR A 145 -37.51 33.41 3.66
CA THR A 145 -38.93 33.37 3.25
C THR A 145 -39.84 33.81 4.39
N ALA A 146 -39.28 34.47 5.42
CA ALA A 146 -40.04 35.01 6.55
C ALA A 146 -40.69 36.38 6.25
N GLY A 147 -40.44 36.98 5.08
CA GLY A 147 -40.94 38.32 4.71
C GLY A 147 -42.13 38.38 3.75
N ALA A 148 -42.76 37.26 3.36
CA ALA A 148 -43.79 37.24 2.30
C ALA A 148 -45.24 37.07 2.79
N TYR A 149 -45.50 37.09 4.10
CA TYR A 149 -46.86 36.94 4.66
C TYR A 149 -47.14 37.92 5.81
N SER A 150 -46.72 39.18 5.70
CA SER A 150 -47.14 40.24 6.62
C SER A 150 -47.42 41.53 5.87
#